data_AF-A0A1N6JUR2-F1
#
_entry.id   AF-A0A1N6JUR2-F1
#
_cell.length_a   1.000
_cell.length_b   1.000
_cell.length_c   1.000
_cell.angle_alpha   90.00
_cell.angle_beta   90.00
_cell.angle_gamma   90.00
#
_symmetry.space_group_name_H-M   'P 1'
#
loop_
_entity.id
_entity.type
_entity.pdbx_description
1 polymer ?
#
loop_
_entity_poly.entity_id
_entity_poly.type
_entity_poly.pdbx_seq_one_letter_code
_entity_poly.pdbx_strand_id
1 'polypeptide(L)'
;MTSSSQKYMLFLFLLMTFSLSKAQTIEEEVAKKSCECIHSKLSPEGTISQTETKRCISKSGDEVLKSKDPQEVKKLTKNMEETVERLKIVYQLVGKCIPKTDSK
;
A
#
# COMPACT_ATOMS: atom_id res chain seq x y z
N MET A 1 -33.12 -13.05 33.38
CA MET A 1 -33.42 -12.13 32.27
C MET A 1 -32.12 -11.61 31.67
N THR A 2 -31.47 -12.36 30.78
CA THR A 2 -30.40 -11.82 29.95
C THR A 2 -31.06 -11.22 28.72
N SER A 3 -31.17 -9.89 28.74
CA SER A 3 -31.96 -9.13 27.79
C SER A 3 -31.52 -9.41 26.36
N SER A 4 -32.48 -9.70 25.48
CA SER A 4 -32.30 -9.94 24.04
C SER A 4 -31.42 -8.84 23.40
N SER A 5 -31.49 -7.61 23.91
CA SER A 5 -30.68 -6.45 23.50
C SER A 5 -29.16 -6.62 23.62
N GLN A 6 -28.65 -7.44 24.55
CA GLN A 6 -27.20 -7.65 24.72
C GLN A 6 -26.60 -8.48 23.57
N LYS A 7 -27.39 -9.39 22.97
CA LYS A 7 -26.96 -10.21 21.83
C LYS A 7 -26.87 -9.38 20.54
N TYR A 8 -27.79 -8.44 20.35
CA TYR A 8 -27.77 -7.53 19.19
C TYR A 8 -26.60 -6.52 19.25
N MET A 9 -26.25 -6.03 20.45
CA MET A 9 -25.08 -5.15 20.65
C MET A 9 -23.76 -5.85 20.26
N LEU A 10 -23.57 -7.10 20.67
CA LEU A 10 -22.38 -7.89 20.28
C LEU A 10 -22.34 -8.16 18.77
N PHE A 11 -23.49 -8.42 18.15
CA PHE A 11 -23.58 -8.66 16.71
C PHE A 11 -23.26 -7.39 15.89
N LEU A 12 -23.74 -6.23 16.34
CA LEU A 12 -23.41 -4.94 15.73
C LEU A 12 -21.93 -4.58 15.91
N PHE A 13 -21.33 -4.90 17.05
CA PHE A 13 -19.90 -4.70 17.28
C PHE A 13 -19.04 -5.59 16.37
N LEU A 14 -19.43 -6.85 16.18
CA LEU A 14 -18.80 -7.76 15.22
C LEU A 14 -18.88 -7.24 13.77
N LEU A 15 -20.03 -6.73 13.35
CA LEU A 15 -20.21 -6.16 12.00
C LEU A 15 -19.39 -4.88 11.75
N MET A 16 -19.22 -4.03 12.78
CA MET A 16 -18.35 -2.85 12.71
C MET A 16 -16.88 -3.24 12.48
N THR A 17 -16.39 -4.31 13.12
CA THR A 17 -15.00 -4.78 12.91
C THR A 17 -14.79 -5.45 11.55
N PHE A 18 -15.82 -6.09 11.00
CA PHE A 18 -15.73 -6.76 9.69
C PHE A 18 -15.61 -5.75 8.52
N SER A 19 -16.13 -4.54 8.70
CA SER A 19 -16.16 -3.49 7.66
C SER A 19 -14.78 -2.86 7.37
N LEU A 20 -13.74 -3.17 8.18
CA LEU A 20 -12.39 -2.61 8.04
C LEU A 20 -11.39 -3.54 7.35
N SER A 21 -11.80 -4.74 6.93
CA SER A 21 -10.90 -5.67 6.25
C SER A 21 -10.97 -5.50 4.73
N LYS A 22 -10.56 -4.34 4.21
CA LYS A 22 -10.18 -4.29 2.79
C LYS A 22 -8.92 -5.13 2.64
N ALA A 23 -9.04 -6.28 1.98
CA ALA A 23 -7.87 -7.05 1.55
C ALA A 23 -7.09 -6.19 0.56
N GLN A 24 -6.10 -5.46 1.07
CA GLN A 24 -5.22 -4.61 0.27
C GLN A 24 -4.17 -5.51 -0.39
N THR A 25 -3.95 -5.36 -1.70
CA THR A 25 -2.93 -6.15 -2.39
C THR A 25 -1.52 -5.71 -1.97
N ILE A 26 -0.51 -6.55 -2.19
CA ILE A 26 0.89 -6.20 -1.90
C ILE A 26 1.29 -4.95 -2.70
N GLU A 27 0.86 -4.85 -3.96
CA GLU A 27 1.13 -3.71 -4.83
C GLU A 27 0.50 -2.42 -4.28
N GLU A 28 -0.74 -2.49 -3.80
CA GLU A 28 -1.44 -1.35 -3.19
C GLU A 28 -0.81 -0.94 -1.85
N GLU A 29 -0.37 -1.90 -1.04
CA GLU A 29 0.30 -1.64 0.24
C GLU A 29 1.66 -0.98 0.01
N VAL A 30 2.45 -1.48 -0.95
CA VAL A 30 3.72 -0.88 -1.37
C VAL A 30 3.49 0.52 -1.91
N ALA A 31 2.50 0.71 -2.80
CA ALA A 31 2.20 2.02 -3.36
C ALA A 31 1.79 3.02 -2.27
N LYS A 32 0.95 2.62 -1.31
CA LYS A 32 0.53 3.48 -0.19
C LYS A 32 1.72 3.94 0.65
N LYS A 33 2.55 3.01 1.12
CA LYS A 33 3.77 3.34 1.88
C LYS A 33 4.76 4.17 1.07
N SER A 34 4.85 3.92 -0.24
CA SER A 34 5.68 4.72 -1.14
C SER A 34 5.18 6.15 -1.23
N CYS A 35 3.86 6.35 -1.35
CA CYS A 35 3.23 7.67 -1.35
C CYS A 35 3.46 8.40 -0.03
N GLU A 36 3.31 7.74 1.12
CA GLU A 36 3.63 8.31 2.43
C GLU A 36 5.09 8.78 2.50
N CYS A 37 6.04 7.97 2.01
CA CYS A 37 7.44 8.34 1.90
C CYS A 37 7.65 9.53 0.96
N ILE A 38 7.00 9.55 -0.21
CA ILE A 38 7.12 10.63 -1.19
C ILE A 38 6.60 11.94 -0.61
N HIS A 39 5.42 11.94 0.00
CA HIS A 39 4.85 13.13 0.63
C HIS A 39 5.75 13.71 1.72
N SER A 40 6.46 12.84 2.47
CA SER A 40 7.42 13.30 3.48
C SER A 40 8.70 13.94 2.90
N LYS A 41 8.94 13.78 1.60
CA LYS A 41 10.16 14.21 0.89
C LYS A 41 9.89 15.17 -0.26
N LEU A 42 8.66 15.63 -0.42
CA LEU A 42 8.33 16.66 -1.39
C LEU A 42 9.11 17.94 -1.04
N SER A 43 9.64 18.59 -2.07
CA SER A 43 10.17 19.93 -1.94
C SER A 43 9.03 20.91 -1.61
N PRO A 44 9.35 22.13 -1.11
CA PRO A 44 8.34 23.17 -0.89
C PRO A 44 7.50 23.49 -2.15
N GLU A 45 8.08 23.30 -3.33
CA GLU A 45 7.45 23.47 -4.64
C GLU A 45 6.63 22.25 -5.09
N GLY A 46 6.49 21.24 -4.24
CA GLY A 46 5.73 20.01 -4.53
C GLY A 46 6.44 19.07 -5.51
N THR A 47 7.77 19.18 -5.65
CA THR A 47 8.55 18.34 -6.56
C THR A 47 9.30 17.24 -5.82
N ILE A 48 9.59 16.14 -6.51
CA ILE A 48 10.46 15.06 -6.01
C ILE A 48 11.32 14.54 -7.15
N SER A 49 12.58 14.23 -6.84
CA SER A 49 13.48 13.64 -7.83
C SER A 49 13.08 12.19 -8.11
N GLN A 50 13.28 11.73 -9.35
CA GLN A 50 13.06 10.32 -9.70
C GLN A 50 13.89 9.36 -8.83
N THR A 51 15.09 9.78 -8.41
CA THR A 51 15.95 9.00 -7.52
C THR A 51 15.30 8.81 -6.14
N GLU A 52 14.73 9.87 -5.58
CA GLU A 52 14.02 9.78 -4.29
C GLU A 52 12.71 8.99 -4.43
N THR A 53 11.98 9.13 -5.54
CA THR A 53 10.81 8.29 -5.85
C THR A 53 11.19 6.80 -5.89
N LYS A 54 12.24 6.44 -6.64
CA LYS A 54 12.76 5.06 -6.71
C LYS A 54 13.15 4.55 -5.33
N ARG A 55 13.86 5.37 -4.54
CA ARG A 55 14.27 5.02 -3.18
C ARG A 55 13.08 4.76 -2.25
N CYS A 56 12.04 5.59 -2.32
CA CYS A 56 10.80 5.37 -1.58
C CYS A 56 10.14 4.06 -1.99
N ILE A 57 10.00 3.80 -3.30
CA ILE A 57 9.41 2.55 -3.81
C ILE A 57 10.20 1.32 -3.35
N SER A 58 11.53 1.32 -3.49
CA SER A 58 12.37 0.20 -3.08
C SER A 58 12.29 -0.04 -1.58
N LYS A 59 12.39 1.01 -0.76
CA LYS A 59 12.32 0.87 0.70
C LYS A 59 10.96 0.35 1.15
N SER A 60 9.87 0.90 0.60
CA SER A 60 8.51 0.44 0.90
C SER A 60 8.28 -0.99 0.40
N GLY A 61 8.83 -1.37 -0.75
CA GLY A 61 8.83 -2.73 -1.26
C GLY A 61 9.50 -3.70 -0.28
N ASP A 62 10.70 -3.38 0.17
CA ASP A 62 11.43 -4.20 1.14
C ASP A 62 10.69 -4.32 2.48
N GLU A 63 10.13 -3.23 2.99
CA GLU A 63 9.35 -3.24 4.23
C GLU A 63 8.11 -4.13 4.13
N VAL A 64 7.35 -4.01 3.05
CA VAL A 64 6.14 -4.81 2.83
C VAL A 64 6.50 -6.26 2.59
N LEU A 65 7.49 -6.57 1.75
CA LEU A 65 7.88 -7.95 1.50
C LEU A 65 8.43 -8.63 2.76
N LYS A 66 9.15 -7.91 3.63
CA LYS A 66 9.61 -8.44 4.92
C LYS A 66 8.48 -8.72 5.92
N SER A 67 7.33 -8.06 5.79
CA SER A 67 6.17 -8.27 6.66
C SER A 67 5.25 -9.40 6.18
N LYS A 68 5.47 -9.94 4.97
CA LYS A 68 4.70 -11.05 4.40
C LYS A 68 5.35 -12.41 4.66
N ASP A 69 4.56 -13.47 4.48
CA ASP A 69 5.05 -14.84 4.61
C ASP A 69 6.15 -15.13 3.57
N PRO A 70 7.29 -15.73 3.95
CA PRO A 70 8.38 -16.04 3.04
C PRO A 70 7.97 -16.90 1.82
N GLN A 71 6.97 -17.77 1.96
CA GLN A 71 6.46 -18.57 0.84
C GLN A 71 5.64 -17.71 -0.14
N GLU A 72 4.89 -16.72 0.36
CA GLU A 72 4.19 -15.75 -0.49
C GLU A 72 5.20 -14.88 -1.24
N VAL A 73 6.22 -14.35 -0.56
CA VAL A 73 7.30 -13.59 -1.19
C VAL A 73 7.98 -14.42 -2.27
N LYS A 74 8.32 -15.68 -1.96
CA LYS A 74 8.94 -16.59 -2.93
C LYS A 74 8.05 -16.86 -4.14
N LYS A 75 6.73 -16.93 -3.98
CA LYS A 75 5.78 -17.05 -5.11
C LYS A 75 5.80 -15.79 -5.96
N LEU A 76 5.74 -14.61 -5.35
CA LEU A 76 5.79 -13.33 -6.06
C LEU A 76 7.09 -13.15 -6.85
N THR A 77 8.23 -13.53 -6.28
CA THR A 77 9.54 -13.34 -6.91
C THR A 77 9.99 -14.51 -7.77
N LYS A 78 9.18 -15.57 -7.92
CA LYS A 78 9.55 -16.77 -8.69
C LYS A 78 9.64 -16.47 -10.19
N ASN A 79 8.73 -15.64 -10.69
CA ASN A 79 8.69 -15.22 -12.07
C ASN A 79 9.11 -13.76 -12.17
N MET A 80 10.24 -13.53 -12.83
CA MET A 80 10.81 -12.19 -12.97
C MET A 80 9.96 -11.31 -13.90
N GLU A 81 9.31 -11.88 -14.91
CA GLU A 81 8.41 -11.14 -15.80
C GLU A 81 7.18 -10.64 -15.03
N GLU A 82 6.55 -11.52 -14.25
CA GLU A 82 5.42 -11.16 -13.38
C GLU A 82 5.83 -10.14 -12.31
N THR A 83 7.05 -10.26 -11.76
CA THR A 83 7.60 -9.28 -10.81
C THR A 83 7.72 -7.89 -11.45
N VAL A 84 8.20 -7.83 -12.69
CA VAL A 84 8.32 -6.56 -13.44
C VAL A 84 6.93 -5.98 -13.73
N GLU A 85 5.95 -6.79 -14.08
CA GLU A 85 4.57 -6.33 -14.29
C GLU A 85 3.96 -5.76 -13.00
N ARG A 86 4.11 -6.46 -11.87
CA ARG A 86 3.68 -5.97 -10.56
C ARG A 86 4.37 -4.67 -10.18
N LEU A 87 5.67 -4.54 -10.48
CA LEU A 87 6.40 -3.30 -10.27
C LEU A 87 5.85 -2.15 -11.13
N LYS A 88 5.50 -2.40 -12.41
CA LYS A 88 4.85 -1.39 -13.27
C LYS A 88 3.54 -0.89 -12.63
N ILE A 89 2.73 -1.79 -12.06
CA ILE A 89 1.50 -1.42 -11.34
C ILE A 89 1.82 -0.50 -10.16
N VAL A 90 2.85 -0.83 -9.35
CA VAL A 90 3.29 0.03 -8.25
C VAL A 90 3.65 1.43 -8.74
N TYR A 91 4.46 1.54 -9.81
CA TYR A 91 4.81 2.84 -10.39
C TYR A 91 3.60 3.62 -10.90
N GLN A 92 2.62 2.95 -11.52
CA GLN A 92 1.38 3.59 -11.95
C GLN A 92 0.54 4.10 -10.77
N LEU A 93 0.45 3.34 -9.69
CA LEU A 93 -0.25 3.75 -8.48
C LEU A 93 0.45 4.92 -7.79
N VAL A 94 1.78 4.87 -7.67
CA VAL A 94 2.59 5.95 -7.11
C VAL A 94 2.49 7.23 -7.96
N GLY A 95 2.41 7.11 -9.29
CA GLY A 95 2.18 8.25 -10.17
C GLY A 95 0.92 9.05 -9.85
N LYS A 96 -0.07 8.47 -9.16
CA LYS A 96 -1.31 9.16 -8.74
C LYS A 96 -1.13 10.05 -7.51
N CYS A 97 -0.09 9.83 -6.70
CA CYS A 97 0.15 10.61 -5.48
C CYS A 97 1.30 11.63 -5.63
N ILE A 98 2.06 11.57 -6.71
CA ILE A 98 3.03 12.61 -7.07
C ILE A 98 2.25 13.81 -7.61
N PRO A 99 2.42 15.03 -7.06
CA PRO A 99 1.81 16.22 -7.63
C PRO A 99 2.21 16.35 -9.10
N LYS A 100 1.22 16.49 -9.99
CA LYS A 100 1.49 16.83 -11.38
C LYS A 100 2.07 18.23 -11.37
N THR A 101 3.39 18.33 -11.53
CA THR A 101 3.99 19.58 -11.97
C THR A 101 3.50 19.74 -13.39
N ASP A 102 2.55 20.65 -13.61
CA ASP A 102 2.25 21.12 -14.96
C ASP A 102 3.57 21.57 -15.54
N SER A 103 4.13 20.76 -16.44
CA SER A 103 5.34 21.09 -17.18
C SER A 103 4.97 22.31 -18.00
N LYS A 104 5.43 23.47 -17.54
CA LYS A 104 5.30 24.74 -18.23
C LYS A 104 6.12 24.72 -19.51
#